data_AF-A0A0G1JBJ9-F1
#
_entry.id   AF-A0A0G1JBJ9-F1
#
_cell.length_a   1.000
_cell.length_b   1.000
_cell.length_c   1.000
_cell.angle_alpha   90.00
_cell.angle_beta   90.00
_cell.angle_gamma   90.00
#
_symmetry.space_group_name_H-M   'P 1'
#
loop_
_entity.id
_entity.type
_entity.pdbx_description
1 polymer ?
#
loop_
_entity_poly.entity_id
_entity_poly.type
_entity_poly.pdbx_seq_one_letter_code
_entity_poly.pdbx_strand_id
1 'polypeptide(L)' 'MPGLIIIQILVALSLIALILLQAKGGGLGTAFGGQSQVYHTKKGVEKIVFYLTIGLTLLLTVLALINLKL' A
#
# COMPACT_ATOMS: atom_id res chain seq x y z
N MET A 1 -26.29 -5.38 9.67
CA MET A 1 -26.50 -6.02 8.34
C MET A 1 -25.22 -6.76 7.95
N PRO A 2 -25.26 -8.09 7.78
CA PRO A 2 -24.06 -8.93 7.59
C PRO A 2 -23.26 -8.64 6.31
N GLY A 3 -23.85 -7.92 5.34
CA GLY A 3 -23.16 -7.57 4.08
C GLY A 3 -21.96 -6.63 4.25
N LEU A 4 -21.89 -5.88 5.36
CA LEU A 4 -20.85 -4.88 5.60
C LEU A 4 -19.47 -5.52 5.84
N ILE A 5 -19.45 -6.68 6.51
CA ILE A 5 -18.23 -7.42 6.84
C ILE A 5 -17.61 -8.01 5.57
N ILE A 6 -18.43 -8.52 4.65
CA ILE A 6 -17.97 -9.12 3.38
C ILE A 6 -17.27 -8.06 2.53
N ILE A 7 -17.85 -6.87 2.42
CA ILE A 7 -17.26 -5.74 1.69
C ILE A 7 -15.94 -5.33 2.35
N GLN A 8 -15.89 -5.26 3.67
CA GLN A 8 -14.70 -4.89 4.42
C GLN A 8 -13.54 -5.86 4.20
N ILE A 9 -13.82 -7.18 4.16
CA ILE A 9 -12.83 -8.23 3.87
C ILE A 9 -12.30 -8.10 2.44
N LEU A 10 -13.16 -7.88 1.44
CA LEU A 10 -12.74 -7.74 0.04
C LEU A 10 -11.86 -6.51 -0.18
N VAL A 11 -12.18 -5.40 0.47
CA VAL A 11 -11.38 -4.17 0.39
C VAL A 11 -10.04 -4.33 1.10
N ALA A 12 -10.00 -5.00 2.25
CA ALA A 12 -8.76 -5.30 2.97
C ALA A 12 -7.80 -6.17 2.15
N LEU A 13 -8.31 -7.24 1.51
CA LEU A 13 -7.51 -8.10 0.63
C LEU A 13 -6.93 -7.34 -0.57
N SER A 14 -7.73 -6.46 -1.18
CA SER A 14 -7.28 -5.63 -2.30
C SER A 14 -6.16 -4.67 -1.88
N LEU A 15 -6.26 -4.07 -0.69
CA LEU A 15 -5.19 -3.24 -0.14
C LEU A 15 -3.92 -4.04 0.14
N ILE A 16 -4.02 -5.23 0.72
CA ILE A 16 -2.86 -6.09 0.99
C ILE A 16 -2.11 -6.40 -0.32
N ALA A 17 -2.83 -6.79 -1.37
CA ALA A 17 -2.23 -7.05 -2.68
C ALA A 17 -1.53 -5.81 -3.26
N LEU A 18 -2.14 -4.63 -3.15
CA LEU A 18 -1.56 -3.37 -3.61
C LEU A 18 -0.31 -2.97 -2.81
N ILE A 19 -0.30 -3.20 -1.50
CA ILE A 19 0.85 -2.91 -0.63
C ILE A 19 2.02 -3.85 -0.94
N LEU A 20 1.75 -5.13 -1.16
CA LEU A 20 2.78 -6.10 -1.55
C LEU A 20 3.42 -5.77 -2.90
N LEU A 21 2.62 -5.31 -3.87
CA LEU A 21 3.14 -4.82 -5.17
C LEU A 21 4.05 -3.58 -5.02
N GLN A 22 3.85 -2.81 -3.95
CA GLN A 22 4.65 -1.63 -3.63
C GLN A 22 5.87 -1.93 -2.75
N ALA A 23 6.02 -3.16 -2.24
CA ALA A 23 7.17 -3.59 -1.47
C ALA A 23 8.42 -3.60 -2.36
N LYS A 24 9.01 -2.43 -2.55
CA LYS A 24 10.23 -2.24 -3.33
C LYS A 24 11.42 -2.70 -2.48
N GLY A 25 11.77 -3.97 -2.62
CA GLY A 25 13.15 -4.48 -2.72
C GLY A 25 14.18 -4.09 -1.67
N GLY A 26 13.80 -3.48 -0.54
CA GLY A 26 14.69 -3.19 0.59
C GLY A 26 14.96 -4.45 1.41
N GLY A 27 15.46 -5.49 0.77
CA GLY A 27 15.89 -6.72 1.44
C GLY A 27 17.25 -6.54 2.10
N LEU A 28 17.62 -7.49 2.97
CA LEU A 28 18.90 -7.58 3.69
C LEU A 28 20.13 -7.26 2.81
N GLY A 29 20.11 -7.58 1.52
CA GLY A 29 21.18 -7.25 0.57
C GLY A 29 21.52 -5.76 0.44
N THR A 30 20.57 -4.86 0.73
CA THR A 30 20.81 -3.40 0.79
C THR A 30 21.51 -2.96 2.07
N ALA A 31 21.38 -3.70 3.17
CA ALA A 31 22.04 -3.43 4.45
C ALA A 31 23.47 -4.02 4.54
N PHE A 32 23.80 -5.00 3.70
CA PHE A 32 25.08 -5.72 3.71
C PHE A 32 26.03 -5.34 2.55
N GLY A 33 25.88 -4.16 1.94
CA GLY A 33 26.84 -3.64 0.95
C GLY A 33 26.76 -4.27 -0.45
N GLY A 34 25.63 -4.91 -0.79
CA GLY A 34 25.41 -5.55 -2.08
C GLY A 34 25.10 -4.55 -3.21
N GLN A 35 26.16 -4.23 -3.96
CA GLN A 35 26.17 -3.60 -5.29
C GLN A 35 25.67 -2.15 -5.36
N SER A 36 26.47 -1.31 -6.03
CA SER A 36 26.17 0.05 -6.44
C SER A 36 24.77 0.12 -7.07
N GLN A 37 23.78 0.44 -6.24
CA GLN A 37 22.43 0.71 -6.68
C GLN A 37 22.54 1.93 -7.59
N VAL A 38 22.43 1.69 -8.90
CA VAL A 38 22.15 2.75 -9.85
C VAL A 38 20.80 3.30 -9.40
N TYR A 39 20.82 4.38 -8.63
CA TYR A 39 19.65 5.16 -8.29
C TYR A 39 19.11 5.74 -9.60
N HIS A 40 18.36 4.94 -10.34
CA HIS A 40 17.50 5.45 -11.37
C HIS A 40 16.50 6.34 -10.66
N THR A 41 16.72 7.66 -10.76
CA THR A 41 15.77 8.69 -10.35
C THR A 41 14.40 8.28 -10.89
N LYS A 42 13.49 7.96 -9.96
CA LYS A 42 12.15 7.47 -10.23
C LYS A 42 11.36 8.54 -10.99
N LYS A 43 11.43 8.57 -12.32
CA LYS A 43 10.63 9.49 -13.13
C LYS A 43 9.27 8.85 -13.41
N GLY A 44 8.25 9.33 -12.71
CA GLY A 44 6.85 9.16 -13.08
C GLY A 44 6.11 8.11 -12.27
N VAL A 45 5.99 6.89 -12.81
CA VAL A 45 4.96 5.92 -12.41
C VAL A 45 5.09 5.48 -10.94
N GLU A 46 6.30 5.22 -10.45
CA GLU A 46 6.50 4.80 -9.07
C GLU A 46 6.07 5.84 -8.04
N LYS A 47 6.29 7.13 -8.35
CA LYS A 47 5.93 8.23 -7.44
C LYS A 47 4.42 8.39 -7.36
N ILE A 48 3.74 8.22 -8.50
CA ILE A 48 2.27 8.29 -8.60
C ILE A 48 1.63 7.15 -7.82
N VAL A 49 2.10 5.92 -8.00
CA VAL A 49 1.58 4.74 -7.28
C VAL A 49 1.76 4.89 -5.76
N PHE A 50 2.89 5.44 -5.31
CA PHE A 50 3.14 5.68 -3.89
C PHE A 50 2.18 6.72 -3.29
N TYR A 51 1.99 7.87 -3.94
CA TYR A 51 1.03 8.89 -3.48
C TYR A 51 -0.42 8.40 -3.53
N LEU A 52 -0.80 7.65 -4.57
CA LEU A 52 -2.13 7.06 -4.67
C LEU A 52 -2.41 6.10 -3.51
N THR A 53 -1.43 5.29 -3.13
CA THR A 53 -1.61 4.33 -2.04
C THR A 53 -1.74 5.02 -0.70
N ILE A 54 -0.95 6.07 -0.45
CA ILE A 54 -1.12 6.91 0.76
C ILE A 54 -2.55 7.47 0.81
N GLY A 55 -3.05 7.99 -0.32
CA GLY A 55 -4.43 8.50 -0.40
C GLY A 55 -5.48 7.41 -0.15
N LEU A 56 -5.33 6.24 -0.77
CA LEU A 56 -6.25 5.10 -0.60
C LEU A 56 -6.24 4.53 0.81
N THR A 57 -5.07 4.43 1.44
CA THR A 57 -4.95 3.97 2.84
C THR A 57 -5.64 4.94 3.79
N LEU A 58 -5.41 6.25 3.65
CA LEU A 58 -6.11 7.27 4.47
C LEU A 58 -7.62 7.20 4.28
N LEU A 59 -8.08 7.08 3.03
CA LEU A 59 -9.50 6.97 2.70
C LEU A 59 -10.11 5.72 3.36
N LEU A 60 -9.44 4.57 3.27
CA LEU A 60 -9.88 3.34 3.92
C LEU A 60 -9.98 3.50 5.45
N THR A 61 -8.97 4.11 6.09
CA THR A 61 -8.99 4.34 7.54
C THR A 61 -10.19 5.20 7.95
N VAL A 62 -10.49 6.26 7.19
CA VAL A 62 -11.65 7.12 7.45
C VAL A 62 -12.97 6.35 7.28
N LEU A 63 -13.12 5.58 6.20
CA LEU A 63 -14.30 4.74 5.97
C LEU A 63 -14.49 3.69 7.07
N ALA A 64 -13.40 3.07 7.54
CA ALA A 64 -13.44 2.09 8.63
C ALA A 64 -13.87 2.72 9.96
N LEU A 65 -13.41 3.95 10.26
CA LEU A 65 -13.83 4.68 11.45
C LEU A 65 -15.30 5.09 11.39
N ILE A 66 -15.80 5.49 10.22
CA ILE A 66 -17.23 5.79 10.01
C ILE A 66 -18.07 4.52 10.22
N ASN A 67 -17.60 3.38 9.73
CA ASN A 67 -18.26 2.09 9.88
C ASN A 67 -18.34 1.62 11.33
N LEU A 68 -17.30 1.88 12.12
CA LEU A 68 -17.25 1.49 13.54
C LEU A 68 -18.18 2.33 14.42
N LYS A 69 -18.42 3.59 14.02
CA LYS A 69 -19.22 4.55 14.79
C LYS A 69 -20.72 4.51 14.43
N LEU A 70 -21.10 3.76 13.38
CA LEU A 70 -22.47 3.55 12.91
C LEU A 70 -22.94 2.13 13.25
#